data_AF-A0A6P1IWA2-F1
#
_entry.id   AF-A0A6P1IWA2-F1
#
_cell.length_a   1.000
_cell.length_b   1.000
_cell.length_c   1.000
_cell.angle_alpha   90.00
_cell.angle_beta   90.00
_cell.angle_gamma   90.00
#
_symmetry.space_group_name_H-M   'P 1'
#
loop_
_entity.id
_entity.type
_entity.pdbx_description
1 polymer ?
#
loop_
_entity_poly.entity_id
_entity_poly.type
_entity_poly.pdbx_seq_one_letter_code
_entity_poly.pdbx_strand_id
1 'polypeptide(L)'
;MRSKFQQRRLFEQTLNKIIGCNLKALPTTCLIAADDFNDEASFKRLVADLLAYDCRYFMTYGLVAEVLHDKIDEVISDLELGSKGILTAAHSDEPIDEIAWFFVNATAPEEDCVQYFFGFDDKAAFNELSRAVKKEVQKLNAKFND
;
A
#
# COMPACT_ATOMS: atom_id res chain seq x y z
N MET A 1 14.86 -9.49 13.90
CA MET A 1 14.52 -8.10 14.27
C MET A 1 15.28 -7.11 13.39
N ARG A 2 14.67 -6.66 12.28
CA ARG A 2 15.17 -5.49 11.55
C ARG A 2 14.72 -4.23 12.31
N SER A 3 15.63 -3.31 12.58
CA SER A 3 15.32 -2.15 13.43
C SER A 3 14.34 -1.20 12.75
N LYS A 4 13.52 -0.49 13.54
CA LYS A 4 12.57 0.57 13.11
C LYS A 4 13.22 1.62 12.18
N PHE A 5 14.55 1.75 12.21
CA PHE A 5 15.35 2.60 11.33
C PHE A 5 15.44 2.10 9.88
N GLN A 6 15.38 0.80 9.62
CA GLN A 6 15.46 0.25 8.26
C GLN A 6 14.15 0.45 7.48
N GLN A 7 12.99 0.35 8.15
CA GLN A 7 11.68 0.63 7.54
C GLN A 7 11.54 2.11 7.16
N ARG A 8 11.96 3.03 8.03
CA ARG A 8 11.99 4.47 7.72
C ARG A 8 12.94 4.81 6.57
N ARG A 9 14.10 4.14 6.49
CA ARG A 9 15.06 4.34 5.39
C ARG A 9 14.53 3.81 4.06
N LEU A 10 13.77 2.70 4.06
CA LEU A 10 13.06 2.19 2.88
C LEU A 10 11.91 3.10 2.47
N PHE A 11 11.18 3.68 3.42
CA PHE A 11 10.15 4.71 3.19
C PHE A 11 10.76 5.95 2.52
N GLU A 12 11.81 6.51 3.11
CA GLU A 12 12.51 7.69 2.56
C GLU A 12 13.21 7.38 1.23
N GLN A 13 13.78 6.19 1.03
CA GLN A 13 14.40 5.80 -0.25
C GLN A 13 13.38 5.55 -1.36
N THR A 14 12.21 5.02 -1.03
CA THR A 14 11.09 4.84 -1.97
C THR A 14 10.52 6.20 -2.35
N LEU A 15 10.33 7.10 -1.39
CA LEU A 15 9.94 8.49 -1.64
C LEU A 15 10.96 9.27 -2.48
N ASN A 16 12.26 9.07 -2.25
CA ASN A 16 13.30 9.75 -3.02
C ASN A 16 13.41 9.27 -4.48
N LYS A 17 12.91 8.07 -4.81
CA LYS A 17 12.82 7.60 -6.20
C LYS A 17 11.64 8.20 -6.98
N ILE A 18 10.69 8.81 -6.27
CA ILE A 18 9.49 9.46 -6.83
C ILE A 18 9.79 10.93 -7.22
N ILE A 19 10.99 11.46 -6.89
CA ILE A 19 11.44 12.81 -7.24
C ILE A 19 11.75 12.90 -8.74
N GLY A 20 10.68 13.09 -9.50
CA GLY A 20 10.65 13.29 -10.95
C GLY A 20 9.25 13.68 -11.43
N CYS A 21 8.21 13.43 -10.64
CA CYS A 21 6.84 13.90 -10.90
C CYS A 21 6.53 15.18 -10.11
N ASN A 22 5.78 16.09 -10.74
CA ASN A 22 5.39 17.39 -10.21
C ASN A 22 4.47 17.20 -8.99
N LEU A 23 4.99 17.43 -7.77
CA LEU A 23 4.34 17.16 -6.48
C LEU A 23 3.18 18.12 -6.17
N LYS A 24 2.07 18.06 -6.92
CA LYS A 24 0.76 18.32 -6.31
C LYS A 24 0.39 17.09 -5.45
N ALA A 25 -0.44 17.26 -4.41
CA ALA A 25 -0.89 16.15 -3.58
C ALA A 25 -1.58 15.12 -4.48
N LEU A 26 -0.91 13.99 -4.71
CA LEU A 26 -1.40 12.92 -5.56
C LEU A 26 -2.09 11.88 -4.67
N PRO A 27 -3.24 11.34 -5.10
CA PRO A 27 -3.90 10.29 -4.36
C PRO A 27 -2.93 9.12 -4.14
N THR A 28 -2.71 8.78 -2.87
CA THR A 28 -1.80 7.70 -2.48
C THR A 28 -2.59 6.43 -2.23
N THR A 29 -2.01 5.31 -2.68
CA THR A 29 -2.60 3.98 -2.54
C THR A 29 -1.60 3.04 -1.90
N CYS A 30 -2.02 2.40 -0.82
CA CYS A 30 -1.18 1.54 -0.02
C CYS A 30 -1.57 0.07 -0.17
N LEU A 31 -0.59 -0.82 -0.35
CA LEU A 31 -0.77 -2.27 -0.28
C LEU A 31 0.09 -2.84 0.85
N ILE A 32 -0.57 -3.34 1.88
CA ILE A 32 0.08 -3.86 3.08
C ILE A 32 0.00 -5.39 3.04
N ALA A 33 1.13 -6.02 2.74
CA ALA A 33 1.25 -7.47 2.81
C ALA A 33 1.88 -7.91 4.14
N ALA A 34 1.25 -8.84 4.84
CA ALA A 34 1.82 -9.53 5.99
C ALA A 34 1.21 -10.92 6.19
N ASP A 35 2.04 -11.86 6.66
CA ASP A 35 1.60 -13.20 7.10
C ASP A 35 1.59 -13.33 8.64
N ASP A 36 2.04 -12.30 9.35
CA ASP A 36 2.07 -12.22 10.82
C ASP A 36 1.84 -10.78 11.28
N PHE A 37 1.31 -10.60 12.49
CA PHE A 37 0.95 -9.31 13.07
C PHE A 37 1.24 -9.24 14.57
N ASN A 38 2.45 -8.78 14.92
CA ASN A 38 2.92 -8.74 16.31
C ASN A 38 3.14 -7.33 16.90
N ASP A 39 3.11 -6.28 16.09
CA ASP A 39 3.38 -4.90 16.53
C ASP A 39 2.28 -3.93 16.10
N GLU A 40 1.11 -4.06 16.74
CA GLU A 40 -0.07 -3.24 16.50
C GLU A 40 0.21 -1.74 16.66
N ALA A 41 1.00 -1.35 17.67
CA ALA A 41 1.29 0.07 17.93
C ALA A 41 2.09 0.70 16.77
N SER A 42 3.10 0.00 16.25
CA SER A 42 3.85 0.48 15.08
C SER A 42 2.98 0.49 13.82
N PHE A 43 2.08 -0.48 13.66
CA PHE A 43 1.14 -0.52 12.54
C PHE A 43 0.15 0.63 12.54
N LYS A 44 -0.53 0.89 13.67
CA LYS A 44 -1.46 2.01 13.81
C LYS A 44 -0.79 3.35 13.51
N ARG A 45 0.46 3.51 13.97
CA ARG A 45 1.26 4.70 13.65
C ARG A 45 1.56 4.83 12.15
N LEU A 46 1.92 3.73 11.48
CA LEU A 46 2.14 3.72 10.03
C LEU A 46 0.87 4.15 9.28
N VAL A 47 -0.29 3.59 9.65
CA VAL A 47 -1.58 3.94 9.03
C VAL A 47 -1.89 5.43 9.24
N ALA A 48 -1.70 5.96 10.45
CA ALA A 48 -1.88 7.37 10.74
C ALA A 48 -0.95 8.27 9.91
N ASP A 49 0.33 7.88 9.78
CA ASP A 49 1.29 8.61 8.94
C ASP A 49 0.84 8.59 7.46
N LEU A 50 0.41 7.44 6.92
CA LEU A 50 -0.09 7.31 5.54
C LEU A 50 -1.33 8.16 5.28
N LEU A 51 -2.27 8.20 6.23
CA LEU A 51 -3.45 9.06 6.16
C LEU A 51 -3.07 10.55 6.15
N ALA A 52 -2.04 10.95 6.90
CA ALA A 52 -1.52 12.31 6.88
C ALA A 52 -0.86 12.69 5.54
N TYR A 53 -0.44 11.69 4.74
CA TYR A 53 0.04 11.84 3.37
C TYR A 53 -1.06 11.68 2.31
N ASP A 54 -2.34 11.81 2.69
CA ASP A 54 -3.50 11.72 1.79
C ASP A 54 -3.65 10.34 1.12
N CYS A 55 -3.27 9.27 1.82
CA CYS A 55 -3.60 7.91 1.40
C CYS A 55 -5.12 7.68 1.53
N ARG A 56 -5.77 7.43 0.40
CA ARG A 56 -7.23 7.23 0.31
C ARG A 56 -7.62 5.80 -0.02
N TYR A 57 -6.64 4.95 -0.35
CA TYR A 57 -6.91 3.57 -0.71
C TYR A 57 -5.94 2.65 0.01
N PHE A 58 -6.46 1.72 0.80
CA PHE A 58 -5.68 0.70 1.48
C PHE A 58 -6.12 -0.68 1.01
N MET A 59 -5.16 -1.49 0.59
CA MET A 59 -5.34 -2.91 0.39
C MET A 59 -4.48 -3.68 1.37
N THR A 60 -4.96 -4.82 1.85
CA THR A 60 -4.19 -5.74 2.68
C THR A 60 -4.08 -7.10 1.98
N TYR A 61 -2.95 -7.78 2.18
CA TYR A 61 -2.69 -9.10 1.60
C TYR A 61 -1.95 -10.02 2.58
N GLY A 62 -2.20 -11.33 2.48
CA GLY A 62 -1.52 -12.37 3.25
C GLY A 62 -2.38 -12.93 4.38
N LEU A 63 -1.79 -13.82 5.19
CA LEU A 63 -2.53 -14.61 6.18
C LEU A 63 -3.26 -13.76 7.24
N VAL A 64 -2.79 -12.54 7.48
CA VAL A 64 -3.39 -11.61 8.44
C VAL A 64 -4.07 -10.42 7.77
N ALA A 65 -4.41 -10.50 6.48
CA ALA A 65 -5.00 -9.40 5.71
C ALA A 65 -6.25 -8.80 6.37
N GLU A 66 -7.19 -9.65 6.81
CA GLU A 66 -8.41 -9.24 7.51
C GLU A 66 -8.11 -8.54 8.85
N VAL A 67 -7.15 -9.07 9.61
CA VAL A 67 -6.72 -8.46 10.88
C VAL A 67 -6.14 -7.07 10.63
N LEU A 68 -5.31 -6.92 9.60
CA LEU A 68 -4.76 -5.62 9.23
C LEU A 68 -5.86 -4.65 8.76
N HIS A 69 -6.85 -5.14 8.01
CA HIS A 69 -7.98 -4.37 7.53
C HIS A 69 -8.79 -3.80 8.69
N ASP A 70 -9.18 -4.64 9.65
CA ASP A 70 -9.90 -4.22 10.86
C ASP A 70 -9.11 -3.14 11.62
N LYS A 71 -7.79 -3.24 11.65
CA LYS A 71 -6.92 -2.26 12.31
C LYS A 71 -6.79 -0.95 11.56
N ILE A 72 -6.90 -0.96 10.24
CA ILE A 72 -6.97 0.27 9.43
C ILE A 72 -8.29 0.98 9.71
N ASP A 73 -9.41 0.25 9.69
CA ASP A 73 -10.73 0.80 9.98
C ASP A 73 -10.81 1.37 11.41
N GLU A 74 -10.19 0.70 12.39
CA GLU A 74 -10.06 1.20 13.76
C GLU A 74 -9.35 2.57 13.79
N VAL A 75 -8.21 2.70 13.11
CA VAL A 75 -7.46 3.98 13.05
C VAL A 75 -8.25 5.08 12.34
N ILE A 76 -8.96 4.75 11.26
CA ILE A 76 -9.80 5.71 10.53
C ILE A 76 -10.94 6.21 11.43
N SER A 77 -11.53 5.31 12.22
CA SER A 77 -12.57 5.63 13.19
C SER A 77 -12.05 6.53 14.31
N ASP A 78 -10.92 6.17 14.91
CA ASP A 78 -10.28 6.89 16.01
C ASP A 78 -9.91 8.34 15.63
N LEU A 79 -9.52 8.57 14.38
CA LEU A 79 -9.15 9.90 13.88
C LEU A 79 -10.36 10.77 13.49
N GLU A 80 -11.58 10.28 13.71
CA GLU A 80 -12.84 10.93 13.29
C GLU A 80 -12.81 11.37 11.82
N LEU A 81 -12.05 10.64 11.00
CA LEU A 81 -11.96 10.92 9.58
C LEU A 81 -13.23 10.48 8.87
N GLY A 82 -14.07 9.63 9.47
CA GLY A 82 -15.26 9.08 8.83
C GLY A 82 -14.92 8.36 7.52
N SER A 83 -15.93 8.03 6.72
CA SER A 83 -15.73 7.51 5.37
C SER A 83 -15.34 8.63 4.37
N LYS A 84 -14.36 9.49 4.70
CA LYS A 84 -13.85 10.62 3.88
C LYS A 84 -13.18 10.14 2.57
N GLY A 85 -13.89 9.36 1.77
CA GLY A 85 -13.40 8.74 0.56
C GLY A 85 -12.22 7.78 0.79
N ILE A 86 -12.04 7.28 2.01
CA ILE A 86 -11.04 6.24 2.29
C ILE A 86 -11.70 4.89 2.01
N LEU A 87 -11.07 4.10 1.15
CA LEU A 87 -11.50 2.76 0.79
C LEU A 87 -10.48 1.76 1.31
N THR A 88 -11.00 0.66 1.85
CA THR A 88 -10.23 -0.46 2.39
C THR A 88 -10.66 -1.74 1.68
N ALA A 89 -9.72 -2.64 1.43
CA ALA A 89 -9.98 -3.97 0.86
C ALA A 89 -8.99 -4.99 1.42
N ALA A 90 -9.46 -6.19 1.73
CA ALA A 90 -8.65 -7.28 2.26
C ALA A 90 -8.63 -8.47 1.30
N HIS A 91 -7.44 -9.06 1.12
CA HIS A 91 -7.21 -10.16 0.18
C HIS A 91 -6.42 -11.27 0.88
N SER A 92 -7.12 -12.26 1.45
CA SER A 92 -6.49 -13.36 2.20
C SER A 92 -6.08 -14.55 1.34
N ASP A 93 -6.84 -14.83 0.29
CA ASP A 93 -6.83 -16.10 -0.45
C ASP A 93 -6.93 -15.91 -1.97
N GLU A 94 -6.89 -14.65 -2.41
CA GLU A 94 -6.96 -14.32 -3.83
C GLU A 94 -5.63 -14.54 -4.55
N PRO A 95 -5.66 -14.84 -5.86
CA PRO A 95 -4.45 -14.95 -6.66
C PRO A 95 -3.66 -13.64 -6.67
N ILE A 96 -2.36 -13.71 -6.42
CA ILE A 96 -1.46 -12.54 -6.40
C ILE A 96 -1.51 -11.74 -7.70
N ASP A 97 -1.66 -12.40 -8.85
CA ASP A 97 -1.78 -11.72 -10.14
C ASP A 97 -3.07 -10.89 -10.24
N GLU A 98 -4.18 -11.34 -9.63
CA GLU A 98 -5.44 -10.60 -9.57
C GLU A 98 -5.33 -9.40 -8.63
N ILE A 99 -4.74 -9.59 -7.45
CA ILE A 99 -4.49 -8.52 -6.49
C ILE A 99 -3.57 -7.46 -7.09
N ALA A 100 -2.50 -7.88 -7.76
CA ALA A 100 -1.58 -6.95 -8.41
C ALA A 100 -2.25 -6.19 -9.55
N TRP A 101 -3.07 -6.87 -10.37
CA TRP A 101 -3.83 -6.23 -11.43
C TRP A 101 -4.82 -5.23 -10.85
N PHE A 102 -5.59 -5.63 -9.84
CA PHE A 102 -6.57 -4.78 -9.18
C PHE A 102 -5.89 -3.59 -8.52
N PHE A 103 -4.81 -3.79 -7.78
CA PHE A 103 -4.03 -2.71 -7.19
C PHE A 103 -3.49 -1.73 -8.24
N VAL A 104 -3.04 -2.17 -9.41
CA VAL A 104 -2.54 -1.24 -10.45
C VAL A 104 -3.68 -0.54 -11.19
N ASN A 105 -4.78 -1.24 -11.49
CA ASN A 105 -5.84 -0.72 -12.37
C ASN A 105 -6.98 -0.04 -11.61
N ALA A 106 -7.31 -0.48 -10.40
CA ALA A 106 -8.36 0.13 -9.58
C ALA A 106 -7.90 1.44 -8.92
N THR A 107 -6.58 1.63 -8.81
CA THR A 107 -5.97 2.77 -8.09
C THR A 107 -5.46 3.85 -9.03
N ALA A 108 -5.44 3.56 -10.34
CA ALA A 108 -5.17 4.51 -11.41
C ALA A 108 -6.41 4.71 -12.32
N PRO A 109 -7.54 5.27 -11.83
CA PRO A 109 -8.70 5.43 -12.70
C PRO A 109 -8.40 6.37 -13.88
N GLU A 110 -7.69 7.49 -13.68
CA GLU A 110 -7.49 8.50 -14.73
C GLU A 110 -6.22 9.38 -14.51
N GLU A 111 -5.30 9.04 -13.59
CA GLU A 111 -4.20 9.94 -13.20
C GLU A 111 -2.80 9.31 -13.31
N ASP A 112 -1.86 10.10 -13.84
CA ASP A 112 -0.47 9.73 -14.17
C ASP A 112 0.45 9.40 -12.98
N CYS A 113 0.00 9.50 -11.72
CA CYS A 113 0.91 9.37 -10.57
C CYS A 113 0.27 8.81 -9.29
N VAL A 114 0.29 7.49 -9.12
CA VAL A 114 -0.06 6.83 -7.84
C VAL A 114 1.22 6.46 -7.10
N GLN A 115 1.32 6.83 -5.82
CA GLN A 115 2.41 6.36 -4.96
C GLN A 115 2.04 5.02 -4.33
N TYR A 116 2.92 4.03 -4.51
CA TYR A 116 2.71 2.68 -3.99
C TYR A 116 3.59 2.46 -2.75
N PHE A 117 2.96 2.18 -1.62
CA PHE A 117 3.65 1.71 -0.41
C PHE A 117 3.48 0.21 -0.24
N PHE A 118 4.56 -0.46 0.18
CA PHE A 118 4.59 -1.91 0.41
C PHE A 118 5.23 -2.24 1.77
N GLY A 119 4.53 -3.05 2.57
CA GLY A 119 5.16 -4.01 3.50
C GLY A 119 4.80 -3.89 4.98
N PHE A 120 4.59 -5.05 5.62
CA PHE A 120 4.72 -5.28 7.06
C PHE A 120 5.17 -6.74 7.33
N ASP A 121 6.18 -6.91 8.18
CA ASP A 121 6.74 -8.14 8.78
C ASP A 121 7.27 -9.34 7.92
N ASP A 122 6.78 -9.67 6.72
CA ASP A 122 7.34 -10.80 5.92
C ASP A 122 7.97 -10.36 4.58
N LYS A 123 9.17 -10.89 4.29
CA LYS A 123 9.86 -10.74 3.01
C LYS A 123 9.24 -11.59 1.90
N ALA A 124 8.65 -12.75 2.19
CA ALA A 124 8.20 -13.68 1.16
C ALA A 124 6.98 -13.15 0.40
N ALA A 125 5.86 -12.95 1.10
CA ALA A 125 4.63 -12.36 0.55
C ALA A 125 4.92 -10.98 -0.09
N PHE A 126 5.71 -10.15 0.59
CA PHE A 126 6.16 -8.86 0.05
C PHE A 126 6.90 -9.00 -1.28
N ASN A 127 7.86 -9.92 -1.38
CA ASN A 127 8.67 -10.09 -2.58
C ASN A 127 7.84 -10.61 -3.75
N GLU A 128 6.91 -11.52 -3.48
CA GLU A 128 6.03 -12.09 -4.50
C GLU A 128 5.08 -11.04 -5.07
N LEU A 129 4.37 -10.34 -4.19
CA LEU A 129 3.47 -9.26 -4.54
C LEU A 129 4.19 -8.11 -5.25
N SER A 130 5.38 -7.73 -4.76
CA SER A 130 6.21 -6.71 -5.42
C SER A 130 6.62 -7.09 -6.85
N ARG A 131 6.84 -8.38 -7.13
CA ARG A 131 7.15 -8.84 -8.51
C ARG A 131 5.90 -8.76 -9.39
N ALA A 132 4.76 -9.17 -8.88
CA ALA A 132 3.49 -9.14 -9.61
C ALA A 132 3.08 -7.69 -9.94
N VAL A 133 3.11 -6.78 -8.96
CA VAL A 133 2.80 -5.36 -9.20
C VAL A 133 3.75 -4.73 -10.22
N LYS A 134 5.07 -5.02 -10.15
CA LYS A 134 6.03 -4.54 -11.16
C LYS A 134 5.69 -5.02 -12.57
N LYS A 135 5.28 -6.28 -12.70
CA LYS A 135 4.86 -6.87 -13.99
C LYS A 135 3.62 -6.16 -14.53
N GLU A 136 2.63 -5.87 -13.69
CA GLU A 136 1.43 -5.14 -14.10
C GLU A 136 1.72 -3.68 -14.50
N VAL A 137 2.57 -2.98 -13.74
CA VAL A 137 3.02 -1.63 -14.11
C VAL A 137 3.75 -1.62 -15.45
N GLN A 138 4.59 -2.63 -15.72
CA GLN A 138 5.28 -2.76 -17.02
C GLN A 138 4.29 -2.97 -18.18
N LYS A 139 3.26 -3.79 -17.99
CA LYS A 139 2.19 -3.98 -19.00
C LYS A 139 1.43 -2.69 -19.25
N LEU A 140 1.09 -1.96 -18.20
CA LEU A 140 0.40 -0.68 -18.29
C LEU A 140 1.24 0.32 -19.10
N ASN A 141 2.53 0.45 -18.79
CA ASN A 141 3.45 1.32 -19.52
C ASN A 141 3.60 0.93 -21.00
N ALA A 142 3.63 -0.37 -21.33
CA ALA A 142 3.70 -0.80 -22.72
C ALA A 142 2.47 -0.34 -23.53
N LYS A 143 1.27 -0.43 -22.94
CA LYS A 143 0.01 -0.03 -23.58
C LYS A 143 -0.06 1.47 -23.95
N PHE A 144 0.65 2.33 -23.21
CA PHE A 144 0.67 3.77 -23.46
C PHE A 144 1.81 4.24 -24.40
N ASN A 145 2.72 3.34 -24.78
CA ASN A 145 3.82 3.66 -25.69
C ASN A 145 3.61 3.10 -27.12
N ASP A 146 2.51 2.39 -27.36
CA ASP A 146 2.03 1.94 -28.68
C ASP A 146 0.98 2.92 -29.22
#